data_AF-A0A7C3SP42-F1
#
_entry.id   AF-A0A7C3SP42-F1
#
_cell.length_a   1.000
_cell.length_b   1.000
_cell.length_c   1.000
_cell.angle_alpha   90.00
_cell.angle_beta   90.00
_cell.angle_gamma   90.00
#
_symmetry.space_group_name_H-M   'P 1'
#
loop_
_entity.id
_entity.type
_entity.pdbx_description
1 polymer ?
#
loop_
_entity_poly.entity_id
_entity_poly.type
_entity_poly.pdbx_seq_one_letter_code
_entity_poly.pdbx_strand_id
1 'polypeptide(L)'
;VIVETNVYITRDNILPIYAGKLPNDVNSWVLRHIMNQEMILQAVLEKDLKLAFRAFYNDPLVESKLNHSTAKELFDRMVDGTKRFLKYFEEK
;
A
#
# COMPACT_ATOMS: atom_id res chain seq x y z
N VAL A 1 -7.51 3.04 -9.03
CA VAL A 1 -6.50 1.97 -8.88
C VAL A 1 -5.38 2.17 -9.88
N ILE A 2 -4.14 2.04 -9.43
CA ILE A 2 -2.95 2.08 -10.29
C ILE A 2 -2.65 0.63 -10.70
N VAL A 3 -2.32 0.41 -11.97
CA VAL A 3 -2.05 -0.92 -12.53
C VAL A 3 -0.80 -0.91 -13.39
N GLU A 4 -0.16 -2.07 -13.51
CA GLU A 4 0.88 -2.34 -14.50
C GLU A 4 0.23 -3.10 -15.66
N THR A 5 0.26 -2.52 -16.87
CA THR A 5 -0.41 -3.08 -18.04
C THR A 5 0.35 -2.77 -19.32
N ASN A 6 0.06 -3.51 -20.38
CA ASN A 6 0.63 -3.23 -21.70
C ASN A 6 0.11 -1.89 -22.22
N VAL A 7 0.98 -1.11 -22.85
CA VAL A 7 0.67 0.23 -23.36
C VAL A 7 1.21 0.41 -24.77
N TYR A 8 0.50 1.20 -25.58
CA TYR A 8 1.00 1.73 -26.84
C TYR A 8 1.44 3.19 -26.63
N ILE A 9 2.72 3.48 -26.86
CA ILE A 9 3.32 4.79 -26.59
C ILE A 9 3.60 5.50 -27.91
N THR A 10 3.16 6.75 -28.01
CA THR A 10 3.45 7.65 -29.14
C THR A 10 3.87 9.02 -28.62
N ARG A 11 4.23 9.95 -29.52
CA ARG A 11 4.58 11.32 -29.11
C ARG A 11 3.43 11.94 -28.31
N ASP A 12 3.74 12.39 -27.10
CA ASP A 12 2.81 13.04 -26.16
C ASP A 12 1.58 12.20 -25.77
N ASN A 13 1.65 10.87 -25.89
CA ASN A 13 0.49 10.03 -25.61
C ASN A 13 0.85 8.61 -25.13
N ILE A 14 0.10 8.12 -24.13
CA ILE A 14 0.21 6.77 -23.56
C ILE A 14 -1.19 6.14 -23.59
N LEU A 15 -1.36 5.08 -24.38
CA LEU A 15 -2.64 4.39 -24.58
C LEU A 15 -2.59 2.99 -23.95
N PRO A 16 -3.25 2.76 -22.81
CA PRO A 16 -3.33 1.43 -22.21
C PRO A 16 -4.07 0.44 -23.12
N ILE A 17 -3.52 -0.76 -23.24
CA ILE A 17 -4.15 -1.87 -23.94
C ILE A 17 -5.02 -2.62 -22.92
N TYR A 18 -6.31 -2.76 -23.21
CA TYR A 18 -7.25 -3.42 -22.30
C TYR A 18 -6.91 -4.89 -22.10
N ALA A 19 -6.58 -5.27 -20.85
CA ALA A 19 -6.15 -6.62 -20.48
C ALA A 19 -7.31 -7.62 -20.24
N GLY A 20 -8.56 -7.18 -20.31
CA GLY A 20 -9.72 -8.02 -19.96
C GLY A 20 -9.98 -8.09 -18.45
N LYS A 21 -10.85 -9.03 -18.05
CA LYS A 21 -11.23 -9.24 -16.66
C LYS A 21 -10.28 -10.27 -16.01
N LEU A 22 -9.78 -9.96 -14.82
CA LEU A 22 -9.03 -10.92 -14.01
C LEU A 22 -9.92 -12.08 -13.53
N PRO A 23 -9.41 -13.32 -13.49
CA PRO A 23 -10.02 -14.41 -12.75
C PRO A 23 -10.34 -14.00 -11.30
N ASN A 24 -11.46 -14.48 -10.75
CA ASN A 24 -11.97 -14.00 -9.45
C ASN A 24 -11.01 -14.27 -8.29
N ASP A 25 -10.32 -15.40 -8.33
CA ASP A 25 -9.29 -15.82 -7.38
C ASP A 25 -8.07 -14.89 -7.43
N VAL A 26 -7.59 -14.52 -8.62
CA VAL A 26 -6.50 -13.54 -8.76
C VAL A 26 -6.96 -12.15 -8.33
N ASN A 27 -8.17 -11.76 -8.71
CA ASN A 27 -8.71 -10.43 -8.42
C ASN A 27 -8.88 -10.20 -6.91
N SER A 28 -9.22 -11.22 -6.12
CA SER A 28 -9.36 -11.07 -4.67
C SER A 28 -8.03 -10.74 -3.98
N TRP A 29 -6.92 -11.33 -4.44
CA TRP A 29 -5.57 -11.00 -3.98
C TRP A 29 -5.17 -9.57 -4.38
N VAL A 30 -5.40 -9.22 -5.64
CA VAL A 30 -5.06 -7.88 -6.17
C VAL A 30 -5.83 -6.79 -5.44
N LEU A 31 -7.13 -6.98 -5.19
CA LEU A 31 -7.96 -6.02 -4.47
C LEU A 31 -7.45 -5.73 -3.06
N ARG A 32 -7.01 -6.77 -2.32
CA ARG A 32 -6.45 -6.58 -0.98
C ARG A 32 -5.21 -5.68 -1.00
N HIS A 33 -4.29 -5.91 -1.96
CA HIS A 33 -3.10 -5.06 -2.11
C HIS A 33 -3.45 -3.63 -2.53
N ILE A 34 -4.40 -3.45 -3.45
CA ILE A 34 -4.88 -2.13 -3.87
C ILE A 34 -5.43 -1.35 -2.66
N MET A 35 -6.29 -1.98 -1.86
CA MET A 35 -6.88 -1.33 -0.68
C MET A 35 -5.80 -0.93 0.34
N ASN A 36 -4.78 -1.76 0.54
CA ASN A 36 -3.66 -1.42 1.43
C ASN A 36 -2.85 -0.23 0.89
N GLN A 37 -2.58 -0.16 -0.42
CA GLN A 37 -1.88 0.96 -1.03
C GLN A 37 -2.69 2.26 -0.90
N GLU A 38 -4.00 2.21 -1.15
CA GLU A 38 -4.90 3.37 -0.95
C GLU A 38 -4.93 3.81 0.51
N MET A 39 -4.97 2.87 1.46
CA MET A 39 -4.95 3.17 2.89
C MET A 39 -3.61 3.78 3.35
N ILE A 40 -2.48 3.35 2.80
CA ILE A 40 -1.17 4.00 3.05
C ILE A 40 -1.17 5.43 2.52
N LEU A 41 -1.71 5.66 1.31
CA LEU A 41 -1.82 7.02 0.76
C LEU A 41 -2.69 7.91 1.67
N GLN A 42 -3.83 7.41 2.11
CA GLN A 42 -4.71 8.12 3.06
C GLN A 42 -3.98 8.41 4.37
N ALA A 43 -3.26 7.44 4.92
CA ALA A 43 -2.48 7.62 6.14
C ALA A 43 -1.44 8.75 6.01
N VAL A 44 -0.82 8.89 4.84
CA VAL A 44 0.08 10.02 4.57
C VAL A 44 -0.70 11.32 4.49
N LEU A 45 -1.75 11.40 3.67
CA LEU A 45 -2.52 12.64 3.49
C LEU A 45 -3.14 13.15 4.80
N GLU A 46 -3.61 12.24 5.65
CA GLU A 46 -4.23 12.54 6.95
C GLU A 46 -3.22 12.60 8.11
N LYS A 47 -1.93 12.35 7.84
CA LYS A 47 -0.86 12.25 8.86
C LYS A 47 -1.19 11.24 9.98
N ASP A 48 -1.86 10.14 9.66
CA ASP A 48 -2.29 9.11 10.62
C ASP A 48 -1.44 7.83 10.53
N LEU A 49 -0.42 7.73 11.39
CA LEU A 49 0.40 6.51 11.50
C LEU A 49 -0.37 5.28 12.01
N LYS A 50 -1.51 5.44 12.68
CA LYS A 50 -2.35 4.30 13.06
C LYS A 50 -3.04 3.72 11.84
N LEU A 51 -3.48 4.56 10.90
CA LEU A 51 -4.02 4.11 9.62
C LEU A 51 -2.94 3.41 8.79
N ALA A 52 -1.70 3.91 8.79
CA ALA A 52 -0.58 3.23 8.14
C ALA A 52 -0.31 1.85 8.76
N PHE A 53 -0.38 1.72 10.08
CA PHE A 53 -0.23 0.42 10.75
C PHE A 53 -1.35 -0.56 10.38
N ARG A 54 -2.60 -0.10 10.21
CA ARG A 54 -3.70 -0.96 9.75
C ARG A 54 -3.43 -1.52 8.36
N ALA A 55 -2.94 -0.69 7.43
CA ALA A 55 -2.57 -1.13 6.10
C ALA A 55 -1.40 -2.13 6.12
N PHE A 56 -0.38 -1.86 6.95
CA PHE A 56 0.74 -2.76 7.18
C PHE A 56 0.30 -4.13 7.70
N TYR A 57 -0.53 -4.16 8.76
CA TYR A 57 -0.98 -5.42 9.35
C TYR A 57 -1.94 -6.19 8.43
N ASN A 58 -2.73 -5.48 7.62
CA ASN A 58 -3.61 -6.09 6.64
C ASN A 58 -2.87 -6.62 5.40
N ASP A 59 -1.55 -6.46 5.27
CA ASP A 59 -0.81 -7.09 4.18
C ASP A 59 -0.74 -8.62 4.37
N PRO A 60 -1.04 -9.44 3.34
CA PRO A 60 -1.00 -10.90 3.44
C PRO A 60 0.32 -11.45 3.99
N LEU A 61 1.45 -10.81 3.68
CA LEU A 61 2.76 -11.26 4.16
C LEU A 61 2.92 -11.06 5.67
N VAL A 62 2.35 -9.98 6.20
CA VAL A 62 2.45 -9.62 7.62
C VAL A 62 1.43 -10.43 8.42
N GLU A 63 0.16 -10.39 8.02
CA GLU A 63 -0.94 -11.07 8.72
C GLU A 63 -0.70 -12.58 8.85
N SER A 64 -0.18 -13.22 7.79
CA SER A 64 0.03 -14.67 7.78
C SER A 64 1.19 -15.14 8.66
N LYS A 65 2.09 -14.24 9.06
CA LYS A 65 3.34 -14.59 9.78
C LYS A 65 3.42 -14.04 11.18
N LEU A 66 2.78 -12.89 11.43
CA LEU A 66 2.92 -12.16 12.68
C LEU A 66 1.57 -11.98 13.37
N ASN A 67 1.54 -12.24 14.67
CA ASN A 67 0.43 -11.77 15.49
C ASN A 67 0.46 -10.24 15.58
N HIS A 68 -0.67 -9.66 15.99
CA HIS A 68 -0.84 -8.20 16.06
C HIS A 68 0.23 -7.50 16.93
N SER A 69 0.63 -8.09 18.05
CA SER A 69 1.62 -7.49 18.96
C SER A 69 3.01 -7.42 18.32
N THR A 70 3.47 -8.53 17.75
CA THR A 70 4.77 -8.59 17.05
C THR A 70 4.78 -7.72 15.79
N ALA A 71 3.67 -7.67 15.05
CA ALA A 71 3.53 -6.77 13.91
C ALA A 71 3.62 -5.30 14.33
N LYS A 72 3.01 -4.94 15.47
CA LYS A 72 3.06 -3.58 16.01
C LYS A 72 4.46 -3.19 16.42
N GLU A 73 5.16 -4.06 17.13
CA GLU A 73 6.57 -3.84 17.51
C GLU A 73 7.45 -3.64 16.27
N LEU A 74 7.30 -4.48 15.25
CA LEU A 74 8.04 -4.34 13.99
C LEU A 74 7.75 -3.00 13.31
N PHE A 75 6.48 -2.63 13.20
CA PHE A 75 6.08 -1.36 12.59
C PHE A 75 6.67 -0.16 13.34
N ASP A 76 6.58 -0.15 14.66
CA ASP A 76 7.11 0.95 15.48
C ASP A 76 8.64 1.06 15.34
N ARG A 77 9.35 -0.07 15.26
CA ARG A 77 10.79 -0.12 14.96
C ARG A 77 11.11 0.43 13.55
N MET A 78 10.28 0.13 12.56
CA MET A 78 10.44 0.68 11.21
C MET A 78 10.24 2.19 11.18
N VAL A 79 9.22 2.70 11.88
CA VAL A 79 8.96 4.14 12.01
C VAL A 79 10.11 4.84 12.71
N ASP A 80 10.58 4.32 13.83
CA ASP A 80 11.71 4.89 14.56
C ASP A 80 13.00 4.89 13.71
N GLY A 81 13.32 3.75 13.08
CA GLY A 81 14.48 3.61 12.19
C GLY A 81 14.44 4.51 10.95
N THR A 82 13.25 4.98 10.55
CA THR A 82 13.05 5.87 9.39
C THR A 82 12.60 7.28 9.77
N LYS A 83 12.57 7.61 11.06
CA LYS A 83 12.03 8.86 11.59
C LYS A 83 12.56 10.12 10.89
N ARG A 84 13.85 10.12 10.51
CA ARG A 84 14.48 11.24 9.79
C ARG A 84 13.76 11.62 8.47
N PHE A 85 13.07 10.65 7.85
CA PHE A 85 12.32 10.82 6.60
C PHE A 85 10.82 11.06 6.84
N LEU A 86 10.33 10.86 8.06
CA LEU A 86 8.91 10.93 8.42
C LEU A 86 8.54 12.23 9.15
N LYS A 87 9.40 13.25 9.11
CA LYS A 87 9.18 14.55 9.79
C LYS A 87 7.83 15.20 9.46
N TYR A 88 7.32 14.96 8.26
CA TYR A 88 6.00 15.42 7.80
C TYR A 88 4.83 14.99 8.74
N PHE A 89 4.96 13.86 9.43
CA PHE A 89 3.96 13.39 10.40
C PHE A 89 4.04 14.09 11.77
N GLU A 90 5.11 14.84 12.06
CA GLU A 90 5.30 15.58 13.32
C GLU A 90 4.78 17.02 13.23
N GLU A 91 4.68 17.56 12.02
CA GLU A 91 4.14 18.89 11.74
C GLU A 91 2.61 18.83 11.84
N LYS A 92 2.01 19.36 12.91
CA LYS A 92 0.54 19.50 13.02
C LYS A 92 0.04 20.61 12.11
#